data_AF-A0A0B1SF93-F1
#
_entry.id   AF-A0A0B1SF93-F1
#
_cell.length_a   1.000
_cell.length_b   1.000
_cell.length_c   1.000
_cell.angle_alpha   90.00
_cell.angle_beta   90.00
_cell.angle_gamma   90.00
#
_symmetry.space_group_name_H-M   'P 1'
#
loop_
_entity.id
_entity.type
_entity.pdbx_description
1 polymer ?
#
loop_
_entity_poly.entity_id
_entity_poly.type
_entity_poly.pdbx_seq_one_letter_code
_entity_poly.pdbx_strand_id
1 'polypeptide(L)'
;MTAMVAAYQENNIDEFQRILERNRESIMQDPFIREHIEELLTNIRTQVLLRLIKPYTRIRLQYLSQQLRVSIAEVKRLLIDTILDEGEPFLNSFPTFFGLIAIF
;
A
#
# COMPACT_ATOMS: atom_id res chain seq x y z
N MET A 1 3.69 -9.12 19.79
CA MET A 1 4.47 -8.07 19.10
C MET A 1 5.23 -8.60 17.87
N THR A 2 5.89 -9.76 17.92
CA THR A 2 6.68 -10.32 16.79
C THR A 2 5.88 -10.63 15.51
N ALA A 3 4.64 -11.10 15.61
CA ALA A 3 3.84 -11.46 14.44
C ALA A 3 3.46 -10.25 13.55
N MET A 4 3.25 -9.08 14.15
CA MET A 4 2.81 -7.88 13.41
C MET A 4 3.95 -7.27 12.60
N VAL A 5 5.16 -7.27 13.18
CA VAL A 5 6.38 -6.85 12.48
C VAL A 5 6.74 -7.83 11.37
N ALA A 6 6.57 -9.15 11.59
CA ALA A 6 6.77 -10.16 10.56
C ALA A 6 5.81 -9.99 9.38
N ALA A 7 4.51 -9.81 9.63
CA ALA A 7 3.52 -9.59 8.56
C ALA A 7 3.74 -8.27 7.80
N TYR A 8 4.23 -7.23 8.49
CA TYR A 8 4.67 -5.99 7.85
C TYR A 8 5.86 -6.22 6.91
N GLN A 9 6.88 -6.96 7.38
CA GLN A 9 8.06 -7.30 6.57
C GLN A 9 7.72 -8.19 5.36
N GLU A 10 6.77 -9.11 5.52
CA GLU A 10 6.30 -9.98 4.44
C GLU A 10 5.36 -9.26 3.46
N ASN A 11 4.96 -8.01 3.74
CA ASN A 11 4.03 -7.24 2.91
C ASN A 11 2.69 -7.96 2.67
N ASN A 12 2.29 -8.80 3.63
CA ASN A 12 1.08 -9.60 3.53
C ASN A 12 -0.09 -8.84 4.16
N ILE A 13 -0.84 -8.10 3.34
CA ILE A 13 -2.00 -7.31 3.77
C ILE A 13 -3.03 -8.17 4.50
N ASP A 14 -3.26 -9.38 4.00
CA ASP A 14 -4.21 -10.34 4.56
C ASP A 14 -3.85 -10.78 5.97
N GLU A 15 -2.59 -11.16 6.17
CA GLU A 15 -2.09 -11.62 7.46
C GLU A 15 -1.97 -10.47 8.45
N PHE A 16 -1.53 -9.30 7.98
CA PHE A 16 -1.48 -8.11 8.79
C PHE A 16 -2.88 -7.72 9.31
N GLN A 17 -3.90 -7.71 8.43
CA GLN A 17 -5.30 -7.46 8.84
C GLN A 17 -5.80 -8.48 9.86
N ARG A 18 -5.55 -9.79 9.63
CA ARG A 18 -5.96 -10.83 10.58
C ARG A 18 -5.29 -10.68 11.94
N ILE A 19 -4.01 -10.33 11.98
CA ILE A 19 -3.28 -10.10 13.23
C ILE A 19 -3.84 -8.87 13.94
N LEU A 20 -4.19 -7.82 13.19
CA LEU A 20 -4.81 -6.59 13.69
C LEU A 20 -6.17 -6.88 14.34
N GLU A 21 -7.03 -7.64 13.66
CA GLU A 21 -8.34 -8.04 14.18
C GLU A 21 -8.21 -8.93 15.41
N ARG A 22 -7.29 -9.91 15.37
CA ARG A 22 -7.07 -10.87 16.47
C ARG A 22 -6.48 -10.21 17.72
N ASN A 23 -5.65 -9.18 17.55
CA ASN A 23 -5.02 -8.47 18.66
C ASN A 23 -5.68 -7.12 18.92
N ARG A 24 -6.88 -6.87 18.37
CA ARG A 24 -7.58 -5.58 18.44
C ARG A 24 -7.75 -5.08 19.88
N GLU A 25 -8.08 -5.95 20.82
CA GLU A 25 -8.22 -5.57 22.23
C GLU A 25 -6.89 -5.11 22.84
N SER A 26 -5.80 -5.83 22.57
CA SER A 26 -4.47 -5.46 23.06
C SER A 26 -3.91 -4.22 22.36
N ILE A 27 -4.28 -3.99 21.10
CA ILE A 27 -3.87 -2.82 20.29
C ILE A 27 -4.68 -1.58 20.70
N MET A 28 -5.98 -1.72 20.97
CA MET A 28 -6.83 -0.60 21.40
C MET A 28 -6.49 -0.10 22.81
N GLN A 29 -5.82 -0.92 23.63
CA GLN A 29 -5.32 -0.51 24.94
C GLN A 29 -4.02 0.31 24.86
N ASP A 30 -3.35 0.33 23.71
CA ASP A 30 -2.12 1.08 23.50
C ASP A 30 -2.39 2.33 22.64
N PRO A 31 -2.31 3.54 23.22
CA PRO A 31 -2.53 4.79 22.48
C PRO A 31 -1.52 5.01 21.34
N PHE A 32 -0.26 4.57 21.54
CA PHE A 32 0.80 4.74 20.55
C PHE A 32 0.56 3.85 19.33
N ILE A 33 0.25 2.57 19.54
CA ILE A 33 -0.06 1.66 18.43
C ILE A 33 -1.32 2.15 17.69
N ARG A 34 -2.33 2.63 18.41
CA ARG A 34 -3.60 3.08 17.81
C ARG A 34 -3.43 4.27 16.85
N GLU A 35 -2.57 5.23 17.15
CA GLU A 35 -2.33 6.37 16.25
C GLU A 35 -1.48 5.97 15.04
N HIS A 36 -0.49 5.09 15.22
CA HIS A 36 0.41 4.70 14.13
C HIS A 36 -0.10 3.56 13.24
N ILE A 37 -1.16 2.84 13.64
CA ILE A 37 -1.63 1.68 12.88
C ILE A 37 -2.26 2.04 11.53
N GLU A 38 -2.93 3.19 11.44
CA GLU A 38 -3.52 3.66 10.18
C GLU A 38 -2.43 4.05 9.18
N GLU A 39 -1.36 4.68 9.67
CA GLU A 39 -0.18 5.01 8.87
C GLU A 39 0.55 3.73 8.40
N LEU A 40 0.76 2.76 9.30
CA LEU A 40 1.35 1.46 8.95
C LEU A 40 0.54 0.70 7.88
N LEU A 41 -0.79 0.72 7.98
CA LEU A 41 -1.67 0.12 6.98
C LEU A 41 -1.54 0.82 5.62
N THR A 42 -1.45 2.14 5.63
CA THR A 42 -1.25 2.94 4.42
C THR A 42 0.10 2.63 3.79
N ASN A 43 1.16 2.55 4.60
CA ASN A 43 2.51 2.24 4.16
C ASN A 43 2.62 0.83 3.54
N ILE A 44 2.05 -0.21 4.17
CA ILE A 44 2.04 -1.56 3.57
C ILE A 44 1.31 -1.56 2.24
N ARG A 45 0.14 -0.89 2.16
CA ARG A 45 -0.63 -0.82 0.91
C ARG A 45 0.18 -0.15 -0.20
N THR A 46 0.88 0.93 0.11
CA THR A 46 1.77 1.62 -0.83
C THR A 46 2.94 0.74 -1.24
N GLN A 47 3.61 0.04 -0.32
CA GLN A 47 4.70 -0.88 -0.67
C GLN A 47 4.25 -2.03 -1.55
N VAL A 48 3.11 -2.63 -1.25
CA VAL A 48 2.50 -3.69 -2.07
C VAL A 48 2.09 -3.15 -3.44
N LEU A 49 1.50 -1.95 -3.50
CA LEU A 49 1.16 -1.26 -4.75
C LEU A 49 2.41 -1.10 -5.63
N LEU A 50 3.48 -0.52 -5.08
CA LEU A 50 4.76 -0.31 -5.75
C LEU A 50 5.34 -1.63 -6.29
N ARG A 51 5.34 -2.67 -5.47
CA ARG A 51 5.82 -4.00 -5.87
C ARG A 51 4.98 -4.62 -6.98
N LEU A 52 3.66 -4.43 -6.93
CA LEU A 52 2.72 -4.95 -7.93
C LEU A 52 2.82 -4.21 -9.24
N ILE A 53 3.04 -2.89 -9.25
CA ILE A 53 3.17 -2.12 -10.49
C ILE A 53 4.56 -2.24 -11.11
N LYS A 54 5.61 -2.52 -10.33
CA LYS A 54 7.01 -2.55 -10.79
C LYS A 54 7.34 -3.44 -11.99
N PRO A 55 6.82 -4.67 -12.10
CA PRO A 55 7.12 -5.51 -13.26
C PRO A 55 6.25 -5.20 -14.48
N TYR A 56 5.23 -4.33 -14.38
CA TYR A 56 4.27 -4.09 -15.46
C TYR A 56 4.36 -2.68 -16.02
N THR A 57 4.38 -2.57 -17.35
CA THR A 57 4.28 -1.27 -18.04
C THR A 57 2.82 -0.79 -18.16
N ARG A 58 1.85 -1.71 -18.01
CA ARG A 58 0.41 -1.43 -18.03
C ARG A 58 -0.31 -2.40 -17.10
N ILE A 59 -1.18 -1.88 -16.23
CA ILE A 59 -1.95 -2.69 -15.28
C ILE A 59 -3.39 -2.19 -15.20
N ARG A 60 -4.35 -3.10 -15.04
CA ARG A 60 -5.76 -2.74 -14.85
C ARG A 60 -5.99 -2.33 -13.40
N LEU A 61 -6.57 -1.16 -13.17
CA LEU A 61 -6.93 -0.68 -11.81
C LEU A 61 -7.85 -1.67 -11.07
N GLN A 62 -8.71 -2.39 -11.79
CA GLN A 62 -9.57 -3.43 -11.22
C GLN A 62 -8.74 -4.57 -10.58
N TYR A 63 -7.64 -4.96 -11.21
CA TYR A 63 -6.74 -5.99 -10.68
C TYR A 63 -6.06 -5.51 -9.39
N LEU A 64 -5.57 -4.27 -9.38
CA LEU A 64 -5.01 -3.65 -8.18
C LEU A 64 -6.04 -3.54 -7.05
N SER A 65 -7.28 -3.14 -7.36
CA SER A 65 -8.34 -3.03 -6.35
C SER A 65 -8.65 -4.38 -5.68
N GLN A 66 -8.61 -5.48 -6.43
CA GLN A 66 -8.80 -6.82 -5.91
C GLN A 66 -7.61 -7.30 -5.07
N GLN A 67 -6.38 -7.00 -5.50
CA GLN A 67 -5.16 -7.38 -4.77
C GLN A 67 -5.00 -6.59 -3.46
N LEU A 68 -5.25 -5.29 -3.48
CA LEU A 68 -5.13 -4.43 -2.30
C LEU A 68 -6.39 -4.42 -1.42
N ARG A 69 -7.49 -5.02 -1.86
CA ARG A 69 -8.82 -4.99 -1.21
C ARG A 69 -9.31 -3.59 -0.86
N VAL A 70 -9.09 -2.66 -1.78
CA VAL A 70 -9.56 -1.28 -1.66
C VAL A 70 -10.37 -0.89 -2.89
N SER A 71 -11.16 0.18 -2.78
CA SER A 71 -11.92 0.68 -3.92
C SER A 71 -10.99 1.20 -5.02
N ILE A 72 -11.47 1.22 -6.28
CA ILE A 72 -10.71 1.77 -7.41
C ILE A 72 -10.36 3.26 -7.16
N ALA A 73 -11.25 4.01 -6.49
CA ALA A 73 -11.01 5.40 -6.13
C ALA A 73 -9.83 5.53 -5.16
N GLU A 74 -9.73 4.60 -4.21
CA GLU A 74 -8.63 4.57 -3.24
C GLU A 74 -7.31 4.15 -3.90
N VAL A 75 -7.33 3.18 -4.82
CA VAL A 75 -6.15 2.82 -5.62
C VAL A 75 -5.64 4.05 -6.40
N LYS A 76 -6.54 4.85 -6.98
CA LYS A 76 -6.16 6.08 -7.68
C LYS A 76 -5.53 7.10 -6.73
N ARG A 77 -6.11 7.31 -5.54
CA ARG A 77 -5.54 8.19 -4.52
C ARG A 77 -4.16 7.73 -4.11
N LEU A 78 -4.01 6.45 -3.75
CA LEU A 78 -2.71 5.87 -3.40
C LEU A 78 -1.68 6.03 -4.52
N LEU A 79 -2.07 5.83 -5.78
CA LEU A 79 -1.18 6.06 -6.93
C LEU A 79 -0.76 7.53 -7.04
N ILE A 80 -1.70 8.46 -6.89
CA ILE A 80 -1.43 9.90 -6.93
C ILE A 80 -0.51 10.29 -5.78
N ASP A 81 -0.82 9.86 -4.56
CA ASP A 81 0.00 10.12 -3.37
C ASP A 81 1.40 9.54 -3.55
N THR A 82 1.53 8.32 -4.09
CA THR A 82 2.84 7.71 -4.36
C THR A 82 3.65 8.51 -5.38
N ILE A 83 3.01 9.00 -6.45
CA ILE A 83 3.67 9.83 -7.48
C ILE A 83 4.06 11.20 -6.90
N LEU A 84 3.23 11.77 -6.03
CA LEU A 84 3.47 13.08 -5.40
C LEU A 84 4.55 13.03 -4.32
N ASP A 85 4.62 11.95 -3.55
CA ASP A 85 5.54 11.78 -2.42
C ASP A 85 6.95 11.33 -2.90
N GLU A 86 7.04 10.53 -3.96
CA GLU A 86 8.32 10.09 -4.53
C GLU A 86 8.83 11.02 -5.64
N GLY A 87 9.35 12.19 -5.24
CA GLY A 87 9.94 13.18 -6.15
C GLY A 87 11.23 12.76 -6.90
N GLU A 88 11.86 11.60 -6.63
CA GLU A 88 13.17 11.24 -7.22
C GLU A 88 13.35 9.76 -7.65
N PRO A 89 12.91 8.72 -6.89
CA PRO A 89 13.15 7.32 -7.29
C PRO A 89 12.10 6.75 -8.26
N PHE A 90 10.85 7.19 -8.23
CA PHE A 90 9.78 6.67 -9.08
C PHE A 90 9.97 7.04 -10.56
N LEU A 91 10.41 8.28 -10.80
CA LEU A 91 10.74 8.82 -12.13
C LEU A 91 11.85 8.01 -12.82
N ASN A 92 12.83 7.55 -12.05
CA ASN A 92 13.97 6.78 -12.56
C ASN A 92 13.65 5.29 -12.79
N SER A 93 12.64 4.72 -12.11
CA SER A 93 12.26 3.32 -12.28
C SER A 93 11.24 3.10 -13.43
N PHE A 94 10.51 4.14 -13.84
CA PHE A 94 9.46 4.05 -14.86
C PHE A 94 9.45 5.18 -15.90
N PRO A 95 10.50 5.34 -16.72
CA PRO A 95 10.61 6.43 -17.69
C PRO A 95 9.50 6.46 -18.76
N THR A 96 8.81 5.33 -19.00
CA THR A 96 7.73 5.21 -20.01
C THR A 96 6.31 5.32 -19.44
N PHE A 97 6.14 5.29 -18.12
CA PHE A 97 4.82 5.27 -17.48
C PHE A 97 4.17 6.66 -17.43
N PHE A 98 4.97 7.73 -17.43
CA PHE A 98 4.49 9.11 -17.53
C PHE A 98 3.91 9.46 -18.90
N GLY A 99 4.35 8.81 -19.98
CA GLY A 99 3.82 9.05 -21.32
C GLY A 99 2.35 8.65 -21.50
N LEU A 100 1.78 7.85 -20.59
CA LEU A 100 0.40 7.35 -20.71
C LEU A 100 -0.57 7.96 -19.69
N ILE A 101 -0.08 8.38 -18.50
CA ILE A 101 -0.94 9.02 -17.47
C ILE A 101 -1.20 10.49 -17.81
N ALA A 102 -0.31 11.17 -18.57
CA ALA A 102 -0.57 12.53 -19.03
C ALA A 102 -1.67 12.63 -20.13
N ILE A 103 -2.27 11.52 -20.57
CA ILE A 103 -3.28 11.49 -21.65
C ILE A 103 -4.66 10.97 -21.17
N PHE A 104 -4.86 10.67 -19.88
CA PHE A 104 -6.19 10.31 -19.35
C PHE A 104 -6.52 10.97 -18.02
#